data_AF-A0AAW1ZS15-F1
#
_entry.id   AF-A0AAW1ZS15-F1
#
_cell.length_a   1.000
_cell.length_b   1.000
_cell.length_c   1.000
_cell.angle_alpha   90.00
_cell.angle_beta   90.00
_cell.angle_gamma   90.00
#
_symmetry.space_group_name_H-M   'P 1'
#
loop_
_entity.id
_entity.type
_entity.pdbx_description
1 polymer ?
#
loop_
_entity_poly.entity_id
_entity_poly.type
_entity_poly.pdbx_seq_one_letter_code
_entity_poly.pdbx_strand_id
1 'polypeptide(L)' 'QTCGGLIQGLNGTIESPGFPHGYPNYANCTWIIVTGERNRIQLSFHTFALEEDFDIVSIYDGQPQPGNLKM' A
#
# COMPACT_ATOMS: atom_id res chain seq x y z
N GLN A 1 7.73 3.78 -13.82
CA GLN A 1 8.31 3.59 -12.48
C GLN A 1 7.69 2.33 -11.88
N THR A 2 8.46 1.54 -11.15
CA THR A 2 7.96 0.33 -10.47
C THR A 2 7.76 0.63 -9.00
N CYS A 3 6.52 0.55 -8.51
CA CYS A 3 6.15 0.66 -7.10
C CYS A 3 5.29 -0.55 -6.71
N GLY A 4 5.17 -0.80 -5.40
CA GLY A 4 4.55 -2.02 -4.90
C GLY A 4 5.56 -3.14 -4.65
N GLY A 5 5.05 -4.28 -4.23
CA GLY A 5 5.87 -5.47 -3.94
C GLY A 5 5.36 -6.29 -2.76
N LEU A 6 6.10 -7.35 -2.44
CA LEU A 6 5.83 -8.22 -1.31
C LEU A 6 6.62 -7.74 -0.09
N ILE A 7 5.93 -7.57 1.04
CA ILE A 7 6.51 -7.21 2.32
C ILE A 7 6.31 -8.38 3.27
N GLN A 8 7.43 -8.90 3.78
CA GLN A 8 7.47 -10.02 4.71
C GLN A 8 8.32 -9.63 5.91
N GLY A 9 7.83 -9.89 7.11
CA GLY A 9 8.55 -9.59 8.34
C GLY A 9 7.62 -9.31 9.52
N LEU A 10 8.23 -9.00 10.67
CA LEU A 10 7.49 -8.57 11.87
C LEU A 10 7.12 -7.08 11.81
N ASN A 11 7.87 -6.29 11.04
CA ASN A 11 7.68 -4.86 10.85
C ASN A 11 8.23 -4.43 9.48
N GLY A 12 7.88 -3.22 9.06
CA GLY A 12 8.34 -2.61 7.82
C GLY A 12 7.73 -1.22 7.62
N THR A 13 8.22 -0.51 6.62
CA THR A 13 7.73 0.81 6.22
C THR A 13 7.40 0.81 4.75
N ILE A 14 6.26 1.40 4.40
CA ILE A 14 5.82 1.62 3.02
C ILE A 14 5.84 3.11 2.77
N GLU A 15 6.43 3.52 1.66
CA GLU A 15 6.47 4.89 1.21
C GLU A 15 5.86 4.99 -0.19
N SER A 16 5.21 6.11 -0.49
CA SER A 16 4.77 6.40 -1.84
C SER A 16 5.98 6.54 -2.77
N PRO A 17 5.86 6.19 -4.06
CA PRO A 17 6.92 6.46 -5.02
C PRO A 17 7.23 7.95 -5.04
N GLY A 18 8.48 8.33 -4.79
CA GLY A 18 8.92 9.73 -4.77
C GLY A 18 8.94 10.40 -3.40
N PHE A 19 8.45 9.75 -2.34
CA PHE A 19 8.58 10.24 -0.96
C PHE A 19 10.05 10.59 -0.63
N PRO A 20 10.35 11.70 0.09
CA PRO A 20 9.43 12.62 0.77
C PRO A 20 8.82 13.70 -0.12
N HIS A 21 9.03 13.65 -1.44
CA HIS A 21 8.40 14.56 -2.39
C HIS A 21 7.03 14.02 -2.82
N GLY A 22 6.38 14.73 -3.75
CA GLY A 22 5.11 14.29 -4.32
C GLY A 22 5.23 12.98 -5.10
N TYR A 23 4.16 12.20 -5.11
CA TYR A 23 4.04 11.02 -5.95
C TYR A 23 3.82 11.40 -7.41
N PRO A 24 4.22 10.56 -8.38
CA PRO A 24 3.99 10.82 -9.80
C PRO A 24 2.51 10.63 -10.16
N ASN A 25 2.04 11.40 -11.14
CA ASN A 25 0.72 11.20 -11.73
C ASN A 25 0.57 9.77 -12.25
N TYR A 26 -0.66 9.24 -12.17
CA TYR A 26 -1.01 7.90 -12.64
C TYR A 26 -0.26 6.75 -11.92
N ALA A 27 0.24 7.00 -10.70
CA ALA A 27 0.79 5.95 -9.86
C ALA A 27 -0.28 4.89 -9.57
N ASN A 28 0.04 3.63 -9.88
CA ASN A 28 -0.80 2.48 -9.54
C ASN A 28 0.08 1.45 -8.86
N CYS A 29 0.05 1.44 -7.52
CA CYS A 29 0.96 0.67 -6.68
C CYS A 29 0.19 -0.32 -5.82
N THR A 30 0.68 -1.56 -5.76
CA THR A 30 0.10 -2.60 -4.91
C THR A 30 1.18 -3.22 -4.03
N TRP A 31 1.00 -3.13 -2.73
CA TRP A 31 1.85 -3.83 -1.76
C TRP A 31 1.07 -4.99 -1.12
N ILE A 32 1.72 -6.14 -0.99
CA ILE A 32 1.17 -7.32 -0.34
C ILE A 32 1.93 -7.49 0.97
N ILE A 33 1.23 -7.38 2.10
CA ILE A 33 1.82 -7.55 3.42
C ILE A 33 1.49 -8.96 3.91
N VAL A 34 2.53 -9.76 4.16
CA VAL A 34 2.39 -11.13 4.66
C VAL A 34 3.10 -11.26 6.01
N THR A 35 2.38 -11.80 6.98
CA THR A 35 2.92 -12.12 8.31
C THR A 35 2.70 -13.60 8.64
N GLY A 36 3.36 -14.10 9.67
CA GLY A 36 3.23 -15.48 10.13
C GLY A 36 1.83 -15.81 10.65
N GLU A 37 1.50 -17.10 10.70
CA GLU A 37 0.24 -17.58 11.24
C GLU A 37 0.00 -17.04 12.66
N ARG A 38 -1.23 -16.60 12.95
CA ARG A 38 -1.68 -16.01 14.23
C ARG A 38 -1.15 -14.62 14.56
N ASN A 39 -0.34 -14.00 13.69
CA ASN A 39 0.00 -12.58 13.84
C ASN A 39 -1.16 -11.69 13.37
N ARG A 40 -1.15 -10.44 13.83
CA ARG A 40 -2.07 -9.38 13.37
C ARG A 40 -1.26 -8.26 12.74
N ILE A 41 -1.76 -7.70 11.65
CA ILE A 41 -1.17 -6.54 11.00
C ILE A 41 -1.75 -5.28 11.64
N GLN A 42 -0.88 -4.38 12.10
CA GLN A 42 -1.24 -3.03 12.52
C GLN A 42 -0.62 -2.04 11.53
N LEU A 43 -1.45 -1.18 10.95
CA LEU A 43 -1.01 -0.12 10.04
C LEU A 43 -1.07 1.23 10.76
N SER A 44 -0.06 2.07 10.54
CA SER A 44 -0.01 3.44 11.04
C SER A 44 0.46 4.36 9.91
N PHE A 45 -0.32 5.40 9.64
CA PHE A 45 0.05 6.42 8.67
C PHE A 45 0.82 7.53 9.39
N HIS A 46 2.14 7.58 9.17
CA HIS A 46 3.00 8.64 9.70
C HIS A 46 2.92 9.94 8.89
N THR A 47 2.71 9.83 7.58
CA THR A 47 2.48 10.94 6.67
C THR A 47 1.43 10.52 5.66
N PHE A 48 0.42 11.36 5.44
CA PHE A 48 -0.68 11.06 4.54
C PHE A 48 -1.17 12.36 3.88
N ALA A 49 -0.90 12.50 2.59
CA ALA A 49 -1.33 13.62 1.77
C ALA A 49 -1.61 13.10 0.36
N LEU A 50 -2.86 13.21 -0.08
CA LEU A 50 -3.34 12.82 -1.40
C LEU A 50 -4.12 13.98 -2.02
N GLU A 51 -4.27 13.98 -3.33
CA GLU A 51 -5.16 14.88 -4.05
C GLU A 51 -6.62 14.53 -3.71
N GLU A 52 -7.35 15.48 -3.13
CA GLU A 52 -8.75 15.32 -2.74
C GLU A 52 -9.61 15.02 -3.97
N ASP A 53 -10.58 14.12 -3.85
CA ASP A 53 -11.48 13.64 -4.93
C ASP A 53 -10.86 12.88 -6.11
N PHE A 54 -9.52 12.81 -6.22
CA PHE A 54 -8.85 12.15 -7.35
C PHE A 54 -8.07 10.90 -6.96
N ASP A 55 -7.39 10.92 -5.82
CA ASP A 55 -6.48 9.85 -5.42
C ASP A 55 -6.97 9.13 -4.15
N ILE A 56 -6.77 7.80 -4.12
CA ILE A 56 -7.20 6.95 -3.02
C ILE A 56 -6.11 5.97 -2.58
N VAL A 57 -6.13 5.61 -1.30
CA VAL A 57 -5.44 4.45 -0.75
C VAL A 57 -6.47 3.49 -0.21
N SER A 58 -6.46 2.26 -0.73
CA SER A 58 -7.38 1.22 -0.32
C SER A 58 -6.65 0.09 0.38
N ILE A 59 -7.24 -0.40 1.48
CA ILE A 59 -6.70 -1.50 2.28
C ILE A 59 -7.70 -2.64 2.25
N TYR A 60 -7.25 -3.81 1.80
CA TYR A 60 -8.08 -5.01 1.70
C TYR A 60 -7.42 -6.17 2.43
N ASP A 61 -8.24 -7.03 3.03
CA ASP A 61 -7.80 -8.34 3.56
C ASP A 61 -7.99 -9.42 2.48
N GLY A 62 -7.17 -10.47 2.54
CA GLY A 62 -7.20 -11.60 1.64
C GLY A 62 -6.12 -11.57 0.55
N GLN A 63 -6.02 -12.67 -0.19
CA GLN A 63 -5.09 -12.80 -1.31
C GLN A 63 -5.45 -11.79 -2.41
N PRO A 64 -4.49 -11.10 -3.04
CA PRO A 64 -4.78 -10.26 -4.20
C PRO A 64 -5.32 -11.14 -5.32
N GLN A 65 -6.62 -11.08 -5.54
CA GLN A 65 -7.30 -11.71 -6.66
C GLN A 65 -7.75 -10.61 -7.62
N PRO A 66 -7.70 -10.82 -8.94
CA PRO A 66 -8.21 -9.83 -9.89
C PRO A 66 -9.65 -9.35 -9.59
N GLY A 67 -10.45 -10.16 -8.88
CA GLY A 67 -11.83 -9.84 -8.48
C GLY A 67 -12.02 -9.07 -7.17
N ASN A 68 -11.01 -8.99 -6.29
CA ASN A 68 -11.08 -8.16 -5.07
C ASN A 68 -10.37 -6.80 -5.21
N LEU A 69 -9.66 -6.60 -6.32
CA LEU A 69 -9.17 -5.32 -6.78
C LEU A 69 -10.25 -4.66 -7.66
N LYS A 70 -11.44 -4.40 -7.11
CA LYS A 70 -12.41 -3.57 -7.81
C LYS A 70 -12.14 -2.10 -7.49
N MET A 71 -11.76 -1.36 -8.52
CA MET A 71 -11.89 0.11 -8.56
C MET A 71 -13.34 0.52 -8.32
#